data_AF-A0A0L6DHV6-F1
#
_entry.id   AF-A0A0L6DHV6-F1
#
_cell.length_a   1.000
_cell.length_b   1.000
_cell.length_c   1.000
_cell.angle_alpha   90.00
_cell.angle_beta   90.00
_cell.angle_gamma   90.00
#
_symmetry.space_group_name_H-M   'P 1'
#
loop_
_entity.id
_entity.type
_entity.pdbx_description
1 polymer ?
#
loop_
_entity_poly.entity_id
_entity_poly.type
_entity_poly.pdbx_seq_one_letter_code
_entity_poly.pdbx_strand_id
1 'polypeptide(L)'
;MASGSTTRPHQGEVIQEFLDGGSYIRDNLRDAVTELNERRNTREEGQKAAKAMEALDVSKAGDVKAQDVEFIAQHTGLDKKEAEKILRAEKGDLIKALLKSVQPRRRANSLNGDAIPK
;
A
#
# COMPACT_ATOMS: atom_id res chain seq x y z
N MET A 1 -23.82 -12.50 -4.65
CA MET A 1 -23.07 -13.63 -4.06
C MET A 1 -23.03 -13.44 -2.55
N ALA A 2 -23.93 -14.11 -1.82
CA ALA A 2 -23.92 -14.15 -0.37
C ALA A 2 -24.78 -15.34 0.07
N SER A 3 -24.18 -16.37 0.66
CA SER A 3 -24.84 -17.23 1.66
C SER A 3 -23.80 -18.20 2.24
N GLY A 4 -22.93 -17.70 3.11
CA GLY A 4 -22.21 -18.54 4.06
C GLY A 4 -23.14 -18.83 5.23
N SER A 5 -24.09 -19.74 5.06
CA SER A 5 -24.91 -20.22 6.17
C SER A 5 -24.06 -21.19 6.99
N THR A 6 -23.43 -20.69 8.05
CA THR A 6 -22.96 -21.54 9.14
C THR A 6 -24.19 -22.01 9.92
N THR A 7 -24.93 -22.97 9.34
CA THR A 7 -26.12 -23.54 9.95
C THR A 7 -25.66 -24.38 11.12
N ARG A 8 -26.16 -24.08 12.33
CA ARG A 8 -25.95 -24.91 13.52
C ARG A 8 -26.46 -26.32 13.19
N PRO A 9 -25.66 -27.39 13.31
CA PRO A 9 -26.10 -28.73 12.93
C PRO A 9 -27.31 -29.14 13.77
N HIS A 10 -28.28 -29.80 13.14
CA HIS A 10 -29.49 -30.23 13.84
C HIS A 10 -29.12 -31.37 14.80
N GLN A 11 -29.65 -31.36 16.03
CA GLN A 11 -29.27 -32.32 17.08
C GLN A 11 -29.37 -33.81 16.65
N GLY A 12 -30.26 -34.14 15.70
CA GLY A 12 -30.40 -35.50 15.17
C GLY A 12 -29.23 -35.98 14.30
N GLU A 13 -28.58 -35.08 13.57
CA GLU A 13 -27.42 -35.40 12.71
C GLU A 13 -26.20 -35.75 13.56
N VAL A 14 -25.97 -34.97 14.62
CA VAL A 14 -24.86 -35.16 15.57
C VAL A 14 -24.98 -36.48 16.34
N ILE A 15 -26.20 -36.92 16.67
CA ILE A 15 -26.43 -38.19 17.39
C ILE A 15 -26.16 -39.41 16.49
N GLN A 16 -26.46 -39.32 15.19
CA GLN A 16 -26.15 -40.38 14.21
C GLN A 16 -24.65 -40.47 13.91
N GLU A 17 -23.89 -39.38 14.00
CA GLU A 17 -22.45 -39.35 13.76
C GLU A 17 -21.61 -40.08 14.81
N PHE A 18 -22.05 -40.09 16.06
CA PHE A 18 -21.40 -40.91 17.10
C PHE A 18 -21.59 -42.41 16.85
N LEU A 19 -22.66 -42.80 16.14
CA LEU A 19 -22.93 -44.18 15.75
C LEU A 19 -22.10 -44.60 14.52
N ASP A 20 -21.83 -43.69 13.59
CA ASP A 20 -21.01 -43.92 12.38
C ASP A 20 -19.49 -43.61 12.56
N GLY A 21 -19.04 -43.33 13.79
CA GLY A 21 -17.61 -43.19 14.11
C GLY A 21 -17.00 -41.78 13.90
N GLY A 22 -17.85 -40.75 13.82
CA GLY A 22 -17.43 -39.34 13.85
C GLY A 22 -16.71 -38.83 12.59
N SER A 23 -17.01 -39.41 11.43
CA SER A 23 -16.48 -39.02 10.12
C SER A 23 -16.87 -37.59 9.73
N TYR A 24 -18.15 -37.22 9.88
CA TYR A 24 -18.64 -35.89 9.52
C TYR A 24 -17.95 -34.75 10.29
N ILE A 25 -17.84 -34.87 11.62
CA ILE A 25 -17.15 -33.88 12.46
C ILE A 25 -15.69 -33.74 12.02
N ARG A 26 -15.04 -34.87 11.72
CA ARG A 26 -13.63 -34.92 11.29
C ARG A 26 -13.43 -34.22 9.95
N ASP A 27 -14.31 -34.46 8.99
CA ASP A 27 -14.20 -33.90 7.65
C ASP A 27 -14.53 -32.40 7.66
N ASN A 28 -15.56 -31.97 8.40
CA ASN A 28 -15.83 -30.54 8.62
C ASN A 28 -14.68 -29.81 9.33
N LEU A 29 -14.03 -30.45 10.32
CA LEU A 29 -12.85 -29.88 10.98
C LEU A 29 -11.67 -29.76 10.01
N ARG A 30 -11.47 -30.75 9.13
CA ARG A 30 -10.43 -30.70 8.10
C ARG A 30 -10.69 -29.58 7.11
N ASP A 31 -11.92 -29.44 6.63
CA ASP A 31 -12.32 -28.40 5.69
C ASP A 31 -12.20 -27.00 6.29
N ALA A 32 -12.57 -26.83 7.57
CA ALA A 32 -12.39 -25.56 8.26
C ALA A 32 -10.90 -25.19 8.44
N VAL A 33 -10.04 -26.18 8.66
CA VAL A 33 -8.58 -25.98 8.80
C VAL A 33 -7.94 -25.64 7.46
N THR A 34 -8.33 -26.30 6.37
CA THR A 34 -7.82 -25.97 5.03
C THR A 34 -8.21 -24.56 4.62
N GLU A 35 -9.48 -24.16 4.83
CA GLU A 35 -9.94 -22.80 4.52
C GLU A 35 -9.19 -21.73 5.33
N LEU A 36 -8.90 -22.00 6.62
CA LEU A 36 -8.14 -21.10 7.46
C LEU A 36 -6.70 -20.94 6.94
N ASN A 37 -6.06 -22.04 6.53
CA ASN A 37 -4.71 -22.01 5.96
C ASN A 37 -4.67 -21.25 4.63
N GLU A 38 -5.65 -21.40 3.75
CA GLU A 38 -5.74 -20.63 2.50
C GLU A 38 -5.89 -19.13 2.76
N ARG A 39 -6.75 -18.75 3.71
CA ARG A 39 -6.89 -17.34 4.13
C ARG A 39 -5.60 -16.77 4.73
N ARG A 40 -4.82 -17.59 5.43
CA ARG A 40 -3.52 -17.18 5.97
C ARG A 40 -2.50 -16.99 4.85
N ASN A 41 -2.40 -17.95 3.92
CA ASN A 41 -1.45 -17.91 2.82
C ASN A 41 -1.71 -16.70 1.90
N THR A 42 -2.97 -16.45 1.53
CA THR A 42 -3.36 -15.30 0.72
C THR A 42 -3.02 -13.95 1.40
N ARG A 43 -3.15 -13.85 2.73
CA ARG A 43 -2.71 -12.67 3.49
C ARG A 43 -1.18 -12.51 3.50
N GLU A 44 -0.45 -13.59 3.74
CA GLU A 44 1.02 -13.56 3.77
C GLU A 44 1.61 -13.27 2.38
N GLU A 45 1.04 -13.84 1.31
CA GLU A 45 1.40 -13.55 -0.08
C GLU A 45 1.06 -12.11 -0.47
N GLY A 46 -0.13 -11.61 -0.07
CA GLY A 46 -0.50 -10.21 -0.26
C GLY A 46 0.45 -9.24 0.43
N GLN A 47 0.89 -9.56 1.64
CA GLN A 47 1.88 -8.75 2.37
C GLN A 47 3.27 -8.81 1.73
N LYS A 48 3.72 -9.99 1.29
CA LYS A 48 5.01 -10.14 0.57
C LYS A 48 4.99 -9.40 -0.77
N ALA A 49 3.90 -9.50 -1.52
CA ALA A 49 3.71 -8.79 -2.78
C ALA A 49 3.68 -7.27 -2.57
N ALA A 50 2.93 -6.78 -1.57
CA ALA A 50 2.90 -5.36 -1.22
C ALA A 50 4.29 -4.83 -0.85
N LYS A 51 5.03 -5.57 -0.02
CA LYS A 51 6.40 -5.20 0.38
C LYS A 51 7.37 -5.21 -0.81
N ALA A 52 7.24 -6.16 -1.73
CA ALA A 52 8.04 -6.21 -2.94
C ALA A 52 7.71 -5.07 -3.92
N MET A 53 6.44 -4.69 -4.04
CA MET A 53 6.02 -3.55 -4.85
C MET A 53 6.54 -2.23 -4.27
N GLU A 54 6.49 -2.06 -2.95
CA GLU A 54 7.07 -0.89 -2.28
C GLU A 54 8.58 -0.77 -2.52
N ALA A 55 9.33 -1.88 -2.43
CA ALA A 55 10.77 -1.89 -2.72
C ALA A 55 11.09 -1.56 -4.19
N LEU A 56 10.23 -1.97 -5.13
CA LEU A 56 10.35 -1.60 -6.55
C LEU A 56 10.02 -0.14 -6.80
N ASP A 57 9.06 0.44 -6.09
CA ASP A 57 8.75 1.88 -6.21
C ASP A 57 9.87 2.75 -5.59
N VAL A 58 10.49 2.30 -4.51
CA VAL A 58 11.67 2.97 -3.92
C VAL A 58 12.88 2.93 -4.86
N SER A 59 13.06 1.85 -5.63
CA SER A 59 14.13 1.78 -6.64
C SER A 59 13.81 2.52 -7.95
N LYS A 60 12.55 2.81 -8.22
CA LYS A 60 12.11 3.70 -9.31
C LYS A 60 12.08 5.17 -8.92
N ALA A 61 12.35 5.52 -7.66
CA ALA A 61 12.41 6.89 -7.17
C ALA A 61 13.64 7.64 -7.72
N GLY A 62 13.60 7.90 -9.02
CA GLY A 62 14.26 8.98 -9.72
C GLY A 62 15.77 8.89 -9.70
N ASP A 63 16.33 8.42 -10.81
CA ASP A 63 17.71 8.69 -11.19
C ASP A 63 17.81 10.20 -11.48
N VAL A 64 17.93 11.01 -10.42
CA VAL A 64 17.99 12.46 -10.52
C VAL A 64 19.40 12.81 -11.01
N LYS A 65 19.49 13.32 -12.24
CA LYS A 65 20.77 13.75 -12.80
C LYS A 65 21.33 14.91 -12.00
N ALA A 66 22.58 14.81 -11.56
CA ALA A 66 23.26 15.88 -10.83
C ALA A 66 23.30 17.22 -11.61
N GLN A 67 23.35 17.15 -12.94
CA GLN A 67 23.31 18.32 -13.83
C GLN A 67 21.98 19.10 -13.71
N ASP A 68 20.85 18.39 -13.61
CA ASP A 68 19.54 19.01 -13.51
C ASP A 68 19.36 19.69 -12.15
N VAL A 69 19.90 19.10 -11.08
CA VAL A 69 19.91 19.68 -9.73
C VAL A 69 20.72 20.98 -9.71
N GLU A 70 21.89 20.97 -10.33
CA GLU A 70 22.77 22.14 -10.40
C GLU A 70 22.15 23.25 -11.25
N PHE A 71 21.51 22.91 -12.38
CA PHE A 71 20.81 23.85 -13.23
C PHE A 71 19.68 24.57 -12.48
N ILE A 72 18.85 23.84 -11.74
CA ILE A 72 17.77 24.44 -10.94
C ILE A 72 18.36 25.35 -9.85
N ALA A 73 19.36 24.88 -9.11
CA ALA A 73 19.98 25.67 -8.04
C ALA A 73 20.56 27.00 -8.56
N GLN A 74 21.23 26.98 -9.71
CA GLN A 74 21.81 28.16 -10.33
C GLN A 74 20.74 29.17 -10.82
N HIS A 75 19.63 28.69 -11.39
CA HIS A 75 18.63 29.57 -11.98
C HIS A 75 17.52 30.03 -11.02
N THR A 76 17.28 29.28 -9.95
CA THR A 76 16.21 29.59 -8.97
C THR A 76 16.75 30.14 -7.66
N GLY A 77 18.05 29.99 -7.40
CA GLY A 77 18.68 30.37 -6.12
C GLY A 77 18.33 29.44 -4.96
N LEU A 78 17.72 28.28 -5.22
CA LEU A 78 17.41 27.27 -4.22
C LEU A 78 18.64 26.45 -3.83
N ASP A 79 18.66 25.96 -2.59
CA ASP A 79 19.69 25.04 -2.12
C ASP A 79 19.65 23.72 -2.90
N LYS A 80 20.83 23.11 -3.13
CA LYS A 80 20.94 21.84 -3.86
C LYS A 80 20.03 20.74 -3.30
N LYS A 81 19.83 20.71 -1.97
CA LYS A 81 18.93 19.76 -1.29
C LYS A 81 17.45 19.99 -1.63
N GLU A 82 17.04 21.25 -1.77
CA GLU A 82 15.66 21.60 -2.13
C GLU A 82 15.41 21.33 -3.62
N ALA A 83 16.37 21.65 -4.48
CA ALA A 83 16.33 21.34 -5.91
C ALA A 83 16.21 19.82 -6.15
N GLU A 84 16.99 19.00 -5.45
CA GLU A 84 16.88 17.53 -5.52
C GLU A 84 15.50 17.03 -5.07
N LYS A 85 14.95 17.61 -4.01
CA LYS A 85 13.61 17.25 -3.50
C LYS A 85 12.51 17.56 -4.53
N ILE A 86 12.60 18.70 -5.21
CA ILE A 86 11.64 19.10 -6.24
C ILE A 86 11.76 18.18 -7.46
N LEU A 87 12.97 17.88 -7.91
CA LEU A 87 13.22 16.95 -9.04
C LEU A 87 12.74 15.54 -8.72
N ARG A 88 12.99 15.03 -7.51
CA ARG A 88 12.51 13.71 -7.08
C ARG A 88 10.97 13.67 -7.03
N ALA A 89 10.32 14.75 -6.58
CA ALA A 89 8.86 14.85 -6.58
C ALA A 89 8.26 14.84 -7.99
N GLU A 90 8.96 15.42 -8.97
CA GLU A 90 8.53 15.47 -10.38
C GLU A 90 9.14 14.34 -11.23
N LYS A 91 9.66 13.28 -10.60
CA LYS A 91 10.23 12.08 -11.27
C LYS A 91 11.35 12.39 -12.27
N GLY A 92 12.14 13.44 -12.02
CA GLY A 92 13.25 13.85 -12.89
C GLY A 92 12.84 14.69 -14.10
N ASP A 93 11.60 15.19 -14.18
CA ASP A 93 11.17 16.14 -15.21
C ASP A 93 11.65 17.56 -14.89
N LEU A 94 12.71 18.00 -15.57
CA LEU A 94 13.34 19.31 -15.36
C LEU A 94 12.37 20.48 -15.56
N ILE A 95 11.53 20.43 -16.60
CA ILE A 95 10.65 21.56 -16.94
C ILE A 95 9.57 21.72 -15.87
N LYS A 96 8.96 20.62 -15.43
CA LYS A 96 7.97 20.66 -14.34
C LYS A 96 8.59 21.09 -13.02
N ALA A 97 9.79 20.61 -12.71
CA ALA A 97 10.53 21.02 -11.52
C ALA A 97 10.85 22.52 -11.53
N LEU A 98 11.24 23.06 -12.68
CA LEU A 98 11.50 24.49 -12.86
C LEU A 98 10.22 25.33 -12.74
N LEU A 99 9.12 24.88 -13.36
CA LEU A 99 7.83 25.58 -13.27
C LEU A 99 7.36 25.68 -11.82
N LYS A 100 7.53 24.60 -11.04
CA LYS A 100 7.09 24.54 -9.64
C LYS A 100 7.98 25.34 -8.69
N SER A 101 9.28 25.42 -8.97
CA SER A 101 10.22 26.23 -8.17
C SER A 101 10.01 27.73 -8.37
N VAL A 102 9.55 28.16 -9.55
CA VAL A 102 9.26 29.57 -9.85
C VAL A 102 7.84 29.97 -9.47
N GLN A 103 6.92 29.02 -9.33
CA GLN A 103 5.53 29.33 -8.96
C GLN A 103 5.45 29.94 -7.56
N PRO A 104 4.80 31.10 -7.40
CA PRO A 104 4.57 31.68 -6.09
C PRO A 104 3.75 30.71 -5.25
N ARG A 105 4.20 30.44 -4.02
CA ARG A 105 3.46 29.59 -3.09
C ARG A 105 2.03 30.10 -3.00
N ARG A 106 1.06 29.21 -3.22
CA ARG A 106 -0.35 29.54 -3.05
C ARG A 106 -0.50 30.16 -1.66
N ARG A 107 -1.00 31.40 -1.61
CA ARG A 107 -1.37 32.04 -0.35
C ARG A 107 -2.35 31.09 0.34
N ALA A 108 -2.15 30.84 1.63
CA ALA A 108 -3.04 30.01 2.39
C ALA A 108 -4.47 30.55 2.23
N ASN A 109 -5.37 29.73 1.68
CA ASN A 109 -6.79 30.04 1.78
C ASN A 109 -7.13 29.93 3.27
N SER A 110 -7.61 31.02 3.86
CA SER A 110 -7.94 31.16 5.28
C SER A 110 -8.99 30.17 5.82
N LEU A 111 -9.48 29.26 4.98
CA LEU A 111 -10.43 28.21 5.32
C LEU A 111 -9.79 27.01 6.03
N ASN A 112 -8.50 26.70 5.80
CA ASN A 112 -7.88 25.46 6.32
C ASN A 112 -6.56 25.64 7.09
N GLY A 113 -6.26 26.83 7.61
CA GLY A 113 -5.39 27.03 8.79
C GLY A 113 -3.96 26.44 8.85
N ASP A 114 -3.43 25.78 7.80
CA ASP A 114 -2.12 25.14 7.88
C ASP A 114 -1.02 26.14 7.55
N ALA A 115 -0.49 26.78 8.60
CA ALA A 115 0.76 27.51 8.55
C ALA A 115 1.93 26.52 8.49
N ILE A 116 2.76 26.62 7.45
CA ILE A 116 4.01 25.84 7.38
C ILE A 116 5.08 26.57 8.20
N PRO A 117 5.69 25.94 9.22
CA PRO A 117 6.75 26.55 10.02
C PRO A 117 8.04 26.76 9.19
N LYS A 118 8.84 27.74 9.64
CA LYS A 118 10.10 28.20 9.02
C LYS A 118 11.15 27.11 8.92
#